data_AF-A0AAD3P060-F1
#
_entry.id   AF-A0AAD3P060-F1
#
_cell.length_a   1.000
_cell.length_b   1.000
_cell.length_c   1.000
_cell.angle_alpha   90.00
_cell.angle_beta   90.00
_cell.angle_gamma   90.00
#
_symmetry.space_group_name_H-M   'P 1'
#
loop_
_entity.id
_entity.type
_entity.pdbx_description
1 polymer ?
#
loop_
_entity_poly.entity_id
_entity_poly.type
_entity_poly.pdbx_seq_one_letter_code
_entity_poly.pdbx_strand_id
1 'polypeptide(L)'
;MRARAAKHGRKVRFGIRLHAIVRETEAEAWAAADRLISRLTDEDIARAQANYAKMDSVGQRRMAALHGGRRDKLEIAPNLWAGVGLVRGGAGTALVGDPGTVAARMQEYQDLGIETFVMSGYPHLEEAIRFAELVFPLLGKDAVTLQRSSQTGGAFDIRARAAS
;
A
#
# COMPACT_ATOMS: atom_id res chain seq x y z
N MET A 1 -14.12 5.38 16.27
CA MET A 1 -14.35 6.64 15.53
C MET A 1 -15.78 6.78 14.99
N ARG A 2 -16.34 5.78 14.28
CA ARG A 2 -17.76 5.80 13.83
C ARG A 2 -18.76 6.19 14.94
N ALA A 3 -18.69 5.52 16.09
CA ALA A 3 -19.53 5.84 17.25
C ALA A 3 -19.35 7.29 17.78
N ARG A 4 -18.12 7.86 17.69
CA ARG A 4 -17.88 9.26 18.09
C ARG A 4 -18.51 10.23 17.08
N ALA A 5 -18.38 9.97 15.78
CA ALA A 5 -19.00 10.80 14.75
C ALA A 5 -20.53 10.79 14.84
N ALA A 6 -21.12 9.63 15.12
CA ALA A 6 -22.56 9.47 15.29
C ALA A 6 -23.12 10.32 16.45
N LYS A 7 -22.38 10.45 17.56
CA LYS A 7 -22.76 11.35 18.68
C LYS A 7 -22.89 12.82 18.27
N HIS A 8 -22.29 13.21 17.14
CA HIS A 8 -22.39 14.55 16.58
C HIS A 8 -23.28 14.60 15.32
N GLY A 9 -24.10 13.57 15.06
CA GLY A 9 -24.96 13.51 13.87
C GLY A 9 -24.21 13.39 12.54
N ARG A 10 -22.93 13.02 12.56
CA ARG A 10 -22.08 12.95 11.37
C ARG A 10 -21.85 11.52 10.93
N LYS A 11 -21.90 11.28 9.61
CA LYS A 11 -21.40 10.07 8.97
C LYS A 11 -20.02 10.35 8.40
N VAL A 12 -19.09 9.42 8.59
CA VAL A 12 -17.71 9.52 8.10
C VAL A 12 -17.34 8.25 7.36
N ARG A 13 -16.54 8.40 6.31
CA ARG A 13 -15.93 7.31 5.55
C ARG A 13 -14.53 7.02 6.09
N PHE A 14 -14.05 5.80 5.86
CA PHE A 14 -12.71 5.39 6.28
C PHE A 14 -11.89 4.98 5.09
N GLY A 15 -10.61 5.37 5.12
CA GLY A 15 -9.62 4.92 4.17
C GLY A 15 -8.45 4.28 4.89
N ILE A 16 -7.74 3.42 4.18
CA ILE A 16 -6.48 2.81 4.63
C ILE A 16 -5.36 3.14 3.65
N ARG A 17 -4.15 3.29 4.18
CA ARG A 17 -2.93 3.52 3.40
C ARG A 17 -2.08 2.26 3.46
N LEU A 18 -1.84 1.62 2.31
CA LEU A 18 -1.04 0.40 2.21
C LEU A 18 -0.09 0.48 1.02
N HIS A 19 1.06 -0.16 1.11
CA HIS A 19 1.86 -0.47 -0.06
C HIS A 19 1.32 -1.75 -0.72
N ALA A 20 1.57 -1.96 -2.01
CA ALA A 20 1.27 -3.21 -2.70
C ALA A 20 2.53 -3.78 -3.33
N ILE A 21 2.73 -5.09 -3.19
CA ILE A 21 3.75 -5.87 -3.88
C ILE A 21 3.02 -7.08 -4.45
N VAL A 22 2.43 -6.89 -5.63
CA VAL A 22 1.63 -7.91 -6.30
C VAL A 22 2.44 -8.51 -7.44
N ARG A 23 2.50 -9.84 -7.52
CA ARG A 23 3.06 -10.57 -8.65
C ARG A 23 2.09 -11.66 -9.07
N GLU A 24 2.43 -12.37 -10.13
CA GLU A 24 1.62 -13.43 -10.73
C GLU A 24 1.45 -14.61 -9.77
N THR A 25 2.50 -14.89 -8.98
CA THR A 25 2.48 -15.92 -7.93
C THR A 25 2.87 -15.36 -6.57
N GLU A 26 2.46 -16.08 -5.52
CA GLU A 26 2.79 -15.78 -4.12
C GLU A 26 4.32 -15.73 -3.91
N ALA A 27 5.04 -16.72 -4.43
CA ALA A 27 6.49 -16.82 -4.30
C ALA A 27 7.22 -15.64 -4.96
N GLU A 28 6.77 -15.20 -6.13
CA GLU A 28 7.36 -14.04 -6.82
C GLU A 28 7.12 -12.73 -6.07
N ALA A 29 5.96 -12.59 -5.43
CA ALA A 29 5.61 -11.42 -4.63
C ALA A 29 6.50 -11.32 -3.39
N TRP A 30 6.68 -12.42 -2.67
CA TRP A 30 7.61 -12.49 -1.53
C TRP A 30 9.06 -12.26 -1.95
N ALA A 31 9.50 -12.86 -3.06
CA ALA A 31 10.83 -12.59 -3.60
C ALA A 31 10.99 -11.11 -4.01
N ALA A 32 9.93 -10.44 -4.48
CA ALA A 32 9.96 -9.02 -4.77
C ALA A 32 10.04 -8.15 -3.50
N ALA A 33 9.36 -8.55 -2.41
CA ALA A 33 9.46 -7.91 -1.11
C ALA A 33 10.89 -8.00 -0.54
N ASP A 34 11.52 -9.17 -0.63
CA ASP A 34 12.91 -9.36 -0.22
C ASP A 34 13.87 -8.55 -1.08
N ARG A 35 13.69 -8.55 -2.41
CA ARG A 35 14.49 -7.73 -3.31
C ARG A 35 14.38 -6.24 -2.99
N LEU A 36 13.20 -5.75 -2.61
CA LEU A 36 12.96 -4.34 -2.28
C LEU A 36 13.87 -3.85 -1.15
N ILE A 37 14.14 -4.70 -0.15
CA ILE A 37 14.99 -4.35 1.00
C ILE A 37 16.40 -4.93 0.93
N SER A 38 16.72 -5.67 -0.14
CA SER A 38 18.01 -6.37 -0.30
C SER A 38 19.25 -5.48 -0.21
N ARG A 39 19.11 -4.20 -0.57
CA ARG A 39 20.20 -3.22 -0.54
C ARG A 39 20.27 -2.40 0.75
N LEU A 40 19.31 -2.58 1.67
CA LEU A 40 19.39 -1.92 2.96
C LEU A 40 20.51 -2.55 3.76
N THR A 41 21.38 -1.72 4.32
CA THR A 41 22.35 -2.14 5.33
C THR A 41 21.74 -2.06 6.72
N ASP A 42 22.34 -2.74 7.68
CA ASP A 42 21.90 -2.64 9.08
C ASP A 42 22.13 -1.24 9.64
N GLU A 43 23.13 -0.51 9.14
CA GLU A 43 23.35 0.90 9.45
C GLU A 43 22.21 1.78 8.93
N ASP A 44 21.72 1.54 7.70
CA ASP A 44 20.56 2.28 7.16
C ASP A 44 19.32 2.10 8.03
N ILE A 45 19.07 0.87 8.46
CA ILE A 45 17.94 0.53 9.34
C ILE A 45 18.14 1.21 10.70
N ALA A 46 19.30 1.04 11.34
CA ALA A 46 19.59 1.62 12.64
C ALA A 46 19.44 3.15 12.62
N ARG A 47 19.95 3.81 11.58
CA ARG A 47 19.84 5.26 11.38
C ARG A 47 18.38 5.69 11.22
N ALA A 48 17.59 4.97 10.43
CA ALA A 48 16.16 5.24 10.28
C ALA A 48 15.39 5.06 11.61
N GLN A 49 15.64 3.97 12.34
CA GLN A 49 14.98 3.70 13.62
C GLN A 49 15.35 4.74 14.69
N ALA A 50 16.62 5.16 14.76
CA ALA A 50 17.06 6.22 15.66
C ALA A 50 16.38 7.56 15.33
N ASN A 51 16.14 7.85 14.05
CA ASN A 51 15.37 9.02 13.64
C ASN A 51 13.89 8.92 14.04
N TYR A 52 13.27 7.75 13.90
CA TYR A 52 11.88 7.54 14.32
C TYR A 52 11.66 7.67 15.82
N ALA A 53 12.63 7.22 16.63
CA ALA A 53 12.57 7.34 18.09
C ALA A 53 12.55 8.81 18.57
N LYS A 54 13.13 9.72 17.78
CA LYS A 54 13.16 11.17 18.06
C LYS A 54 11.89 11.89 17.60
N MET A 55 10.98 11.24 16.89
CA MET A 55 9.74 11.85 16.40
C MET A 55 8.62 11.80 17.44
N ASP A 56 7.85 12.89 17.54
CA ASP A 56 6.68 12.98 18.43
C ASP A 56 5.49 12.11 17.95
N SER A 57 5.52 11.66 16.70
CA SER A 57 4.44 10.90 16.07
C SER A 57 4.18 9.55 16.74
N VAL A 58 3.05 9.44 17.45
CA VAL A 58 2.54 8.16 18.00
C VAL A 58 2.35 7.13 16.88
N GLY A 59 1.88 7.56 15.70
CA GLY A 59 1.67 6.69 14.55
C GLY A 59 2.98 6.07 14.07
N GLN A 60 4.03 6.87 13.94
CA GLN A 60 5.35 6.38 13.55
C GLN A 60 5.91 5.40 14.58
N ARG A 61 5.82 5.72 15.88
CA ARG A 61 6.28 4.81 16.94
C ARG A 61 5.58 3.46 16.90
N ARG A 62 4.26 3.44 16.65
CA ARG A 62 3.49 2.20 16.51
C ARG A 62 3.92 1.40 15.28
N MET A 63 4.21 2.07 14.17
CA MET A 63 4.68 1.39 12.95
C MET A 63 6.07 0.78 13.17
N ALA A 64 7.01 1.51 13.77
CA ALA A 64 8.34 0.97 14.10
C ALA A 64 8.26 -0.23 15.06
N ALA A 65 7.33 -0.20 16.02
CA ALA A 65 7.13 -1.28 16.98
C ALA A 65 6.63 -2.60 16.35
N LEU A 66 6.08 -2.56 15.13
CA LEU A 66 5.62 -3.76 14.42
C LEU A 66 6.78 -4.73 14.12
N HIS A 67 7.95 -4.20 13.80
CA HIS A 67 9.13 -4.99 13.40
C HIS A 67 10.34 -4.76 14.31
N GLY A 68 10.39 -3.66 15.08
CA GLY A 68 11.48 -3.36 16.01
C GLY A 68 12.86 -3.23 15.35
N GLY A 69 12.89 -2.81 14.08
CA GLY A 69 14.10 -2.77 13.26
C GLY A 69 14.62 -4.14 12.78
N ARG A 70 13.89 -5.24 13.00
CA ARG A 70 14.36 -6.59 12.67
C ARG A 70 13.81 -7.10 11.33
N ARG A 71 14.69 -7.69 10.51
CA ARG A 71 14.34 -8.27 9.20
C ARG A 71 13.59 -9.61 9.29
N ASP A 72 13.72 -10.32 10.41
CA ASP A 72 13.10 -11.64 10.62
C ASP A 72 11.68 -11.56 11.20
N LYS A 73 11.12 -10.36 11.34
CA LYS A 73 9.79 -10.09 11.90
C LYS A 73 8.97 -9.14 11.03
N LEU A 74 9.10 -9.28 9.72
CA LEU A 74 8.47 -8.35 8.78
C LEU A 74 7.06 -8.77 8.38
N GLU A 75 6.73 -10.06 8.34
CA GLU A 75 5.33 -10.47 8.19
C GLU A 75 4.62 -10.38 9.54
N ILE A 76 3.71 -9.42 9.67
CA ILE A 76 3.04 -9.10 10.94
C ILE A 76 1.61 -9.65 11.03
N ALA A 77 1.07 -10.04 9.89
CA ALA A 77 -0.15 -10.80 9.69
C ALA A 77 -0.07 -11.45 8.29
N PRO A 78 -0.89 -12.47 7.98
CA PRO A 78 -0.87 -13.11 6.67
C PRO A 78 -0.91 -12.08 5.53
N ASN A 79 0.11 -12.10 4.67
CA ASN A 79 0.24 -11.21 3.51
C ASN A 79 0.35 -9.71 3.86
N LEU A 80 0.59 -9.37 5.12
CA LEU A 80 0.79 -8.00 5.58
C LEU A 80 2.23 -7.85 6.10
N TRP A 81 3.04 -7.16 5.30
CA TRP A 81 4.47 -7.07 5.49
C TRP A 81 4.94 -5.67 5.86
N ALA A 82 5.65 -5.52 6.97
CA ALA A 82 6.13 -4.26 7.54
C ALA A 82 7.53 -3.82 7.06
N GLY A 83 8.13 -4.51 6.08
CA GLY A 83 9.49 -4.24 5.64
C GLY A 83 9.70 -2.88 4.97
N VAL A 84 8.66 -2.30 4.38
CA VAL A 84 8.70 -0.92 3.87
C VAL A 84 9.01 0.07 5.01
N GLY A 85 8.49 -0.21 6.22
CA GLY A 85 8.68 0.59 7.43
C GLY A 85 10.08 0.55 8.04
N LEU A 86 10.98 -0.32 7.54
CA LEU A 86 12.37 -0.37 8.02
C LEU A 86 13.08 0.98 7.85
N VAL A 87 12.84 1.67 6.74
CA VAL A 87 13.51 2.93 6.39
C VAL A 87 12.58 4.03 5.87
N ARG A 88 11.32 3.70 5.52
CA ARG A 88 10.32 4.69 5.13
C ARG A 88 9.39 5.05 6.31
N GLY A 89 9.30 6.33 6.62
CA GLY A 89 8.32 6.85 7.58
C GLY A 89 6.88 6.85 7.04
N GLY A 90 5.90 6.92 7.94
CA GLY A 90 4.47 6.93 7.61
C GLY A 90 3.84 5.54 7.64
N ALA A 91 3.10 5.18 6.59
CA ALA A 91 2.50 3.85 6.47
C ALA A 91 3.58 2.83 6.07
N GLY A 92 3.97 1.98 7.03
CA GLY A 92 5.10 1.05 6.91
C GLY A 92 4.74 -0.34 6.42
N THR A 93 3.48 -0.60 6.03
CA THR A 93 3.00 -1.95 5.69
C THR A 93 2.60 -2.09 4.22
N ALA A 94 2.82 -3.30 3.68
CA ALA A 94 2.50 -3.70 2.32
C ALA A 94 1.60 -4.93 2.31
N LEU A 95 0.65 -4.98 1.39
CA LEU A 95 0.04 -6.25 0.96
C LEU A 95 1.01 -6.93 -0.01
N VAL A 96 1.39 -8.17 0.29
CA VAL A 96 2.33 -8.97 -0.51
C VAL A 96 1.64 -10.28 -0.89
N GLY A 97 1.56 -10.59 -2.18
CA GLY A 97 1.02 -11.87 -2.63
C GLY A 97 0.63 -11.89 -4.10
N ASP A 98 0.02 -13.00 -4.51
CA ASP A 98 -0.64 -13.10 -5.81
C ASP A 98 -1.90 -12.21 -5.91
N PRO A 99 -2.49 -12.01 -7.10
CA PRO A 99 -3.58 -11.05 -7.26
C PRO A 99 -4.84 -11.46 -6.50
N GLY A 100 -5.12 -12.76 -6.42
CA GLY A 100 -6.28 -13.31 -5.70
C GLY A 100 -6.16 -13.10 -4.19
N THR A 101 -4.97 -13.38 -3.66
CA THR A 101 -4.63 -13.16 -2.25
C THR A 101 -4.74 -11.70 -1.87
N VAL A 102 -4.17 -10.80 -2.68
CA VAL A 102 -4.24 -9.35 -2.43
C VAL A 102 -5.68 -8.83 -2.51
N ALA A 103 -6.46 -9.27 -3.50
CA ALA A 103 -7.88 -8.91 -3.60
C ALA A 103 -8.68 -9.40 -2.38
N ALA A 104 -8.42 -10.62 -1.90
CA ALA A 104 -9.06 -11.15 -0.70
C ALA A 104 -8.70 -10.34 0.56
N ARG A 105 -7.41 -9.97 0.75
CA ARG A 105 -7.00 -9.09 1.86
C ARG A 105 -7.68 -7.72 1.78
N MET A 106 -7.84 -7.16 0.58
CA MET A 106 -8.58 -5.91 0.39
C MET A 106 -10.07 -6.05 0.72
N GLN A 107 -10.69 -7.19 0.37
CA GLN A 107 -12.08 -7.46 0.72
C GLN A 107 -12.28 -7.49 2.24
N GLU A 108 -11.37 -8.11 3.00
CA GLU A 108 -11.46 -8.12 4.46
C GLU A 108 -11.45 -6.70 5.07
N TYR A 109 -10.63 -5.79 4.51
CA TYR A 109 -10.68 -4.38 4.94
C TYR A 109 -12.00 -3.71 4.55
N GLN A 110 -12.56 -4.04 3.38
CA GLN A 110 -13.87 -3.52 2.96
C GLN A 110 -14.99 -4.02 3.88
N ASP A 111 -14.95 -5.28 4.31
CA ASP A 111 -15.91 -5.86 5.24
C ASP A 111 -15.87 -5.18 6.62
N LEU A 112 -14.71 -4.63 7.01
CA LEU A 112 -14.54 -3.77 8.18
C LEU A 112 -15.02 -2.31 7.95
N GLY A 113 -15.53 -2.01 6.77
CA GLY A 113 -16.03 -0.69 6.36
C GLY A 113 -14.93 0.27 5.93
N ILE A 114 -13.81 -0.21 5.39
CA ILE A 114 -12.86 0.64 4.67
C ILE A 114 -13.36 0.83 3.23
N GLU A 115 -13.55 2.08 2.82
CA GLU A 115 -14.16 2.43 1.53
C GLU A 115 -13.12 3.02 0.56
N THR A 116 -11.94 3.39 1.06
CA THR A 116 -10.88 4.02 0.26
C THR A 116 -9.53 3.34 0.52
N PHE A 117 -8.85 2.93 -0.53
CA PHE A 117 -7.49 2.41 -0.47
C PHE A 117 -6.52 3.40 -1.10
N VAL A 118 -5.62 3.94 -0.31
CA VAL A 118 -4.51 4.76 -0.80
C VAL A 118 -3.31 3.82 -0.95
N MET A 119 -2.98 3.50 -2.20
CA MET A 119 -1.94 2.52 -2.51
C MET A 119 -0.65 3.19 -2.98
N SER A 120 0.48 2.48 -2.83
CA SER A 120 1.74 2.83 -3.50
C SER A 120 2.54 1.57 -3.82
N GLY A 121 3.43 1.68 -4.80
CA GLY A 121 4.43 0.66 -5.13
C GLY A 121 5.77 1.31 -5.47
N TYR A 122 6.85 0.51 -5.52
CA TYR A 122 8.16 0.96 -6.02
C TYR A 122 8.64 0.10 -7.19
N PRO A 123 9.00 0.71 -8.34
CA PRO A 123 8.79 2.12 -8.68
C PRO A 123 7.29 2.43 -8.93
N HIS A 124 6.86 3.66 -8.68
CA HIS A 124 5.43 3.98 -8.56
C HIS A 124 4.64 3.80 -9.86
N LEU A 125 5.25 4.09 -11.02
CA LEU A 125 4.55 4.01 -12.31
C LEU A 125 4.28 2.54 -12.68
N GLU A 126 5.32 1.72 -12.67
CA GLU A 126 5.28 0.32 -13.06
C GLU A 126 4.42 -0.50 -12.10
N GLU A 127 4.49 -0.23 -10.79
CA GLU A 127 3.63 -0.91 -9.83
C GLU A 127 2.17 -0.45 -9.92
N ALA A 128 1.89 0.80 -10.31
CA ALA A 128 0.52 1.24 -10.57
C ALA A 128 -0.09 0.51 -11.76
N ILE A 129 0.67 0.35 -12.85
CA ILE A 129 0.25 -0.42 -14.03
C ILE A 129 0.04 -1.88 -13.64
N ARG A 130 1.02 -2.52 -12.98
CA ARG A 130 0.92 -3.92 -12.58
C ARG A 130 -0.28 -4.19 -11.68
N PHE A 131 -0.55 -3.31 -10.72
CA PHE A 131 -1.73 -3.45 -9.86
C PHE A 131 -3.03 -3.36 -10.67
N ALA A 132 -3.09 -2.43 -11.63
CA ALA A 132 -4.24 -2.26 -12.50
C ALA A 132 -4.43 -3.43 -13.47
N GLU A 133 -3.37 -4.12 -13.88
CA GLU A 133 -3.47 -5.28 -14.77
C GLU A 133 -3.84 -6.55 -13.99
N LEU A 134 -3.25 -6.75 -12.81
CA LEU A 134 -3.40 -7.98 -12.06
C LEU A 134 -4.62 -7.98 -11.12
N VAL A 135 -4.87 -6.88 -10.39
CA VAL A 135 -5.84 -6.87 -9.29
C VAL A 135 -7.18 -6.26 -9.69
N PHE A 136 -7.21 -5.20 -10.50
CA PHE A 136 -8.47 -4.54 -10.89
C PHE A 136 -9.52 -5.49 -11.51
N PRO A 137 -9.15 -6.46 -12.38
CA PRO A 137 -10.12 -7.42 -12.91
C PRO A 137 -10.85 -8.21 -11.82
N LEU A 138 -10.16 -8.51 -10.72
CA LEU A 138 -10.74 -9.23 -9.57
C LEU A 138 -11.64 -8.34 -8.70
N LEU A 139 -11.56 -7.02 -8.87
CA LEU A 139 -12.38 -6.03 -8.19
C LEU A 139 -13.55 -5.54 -9.06
N GLY A 140 -13.81 -6.20 -10.20
CA GLY A 140 -14.85 -5.80 -11.15
C GLY A 140 -14.55 -4.49 -11.88
N LYS A 141 -13.28 -4.14 -12.02
CA LYS A 141 -12.80 -2.96 -12.77
C LYS A 141 -12.15 -3.42 -14.07
N ASP A 142 -12.29 -2.62 -15.11
CA ASP A 142 -11.59 -2.85 -16.37
C ASP A 142 -10.07 -2.68 -16.20
N ALA A 143 -9.30 -3.58 -16.83
CA ALA A 143 -7.86 -3.43 -16.94
C ALA A 143 -7.51 -2.18 -17.77
N VAL A 144 -6.64 -1.32 -17.24
CA VAL A 144 -6.35 0.01 -17.80
C VAL A 144 -5.67 -0.07 -19.16
N THR A 145 -4.92 -1.15 -19.45
CA THR A 145 -4.22 -1.36 -20.73
C THR A 145 -5.10 -1.94 -21.85
N LEU A 146 -6.36 -2.29 -21.58
CA LEU A 146 -7.33 -2.66 -22.63
C LEU A 146 -7.99 -1.44 -23.28
N GLN A 147 -7.78 -0.23 -22.76
CA GLN A 147 -8.16 0.99 -23.46
C GLN A 147 -7.10 1.33 -24.51
N ARG A 148 -7.46 1.27 -25.80
CA ARG A 148 -6.66 1.75 -26.95
C ARG A 148 -6.41 3.28 -26.95
N SER A 149 -6.35 3.92 -25.79
CA SER A 149 -5.97 5.32 -25.66
C SER A 149 -4.68 5.38 -24.85
N SER A 150 -3.64 5.95 -25.46
CA SER A 150 -2.46 6.37 -24.74
C SER A 150 -2.87 7.38 -23.68
N GLN A 151 -3.00 6.96 -22.42
CA GLN A 151 -3.13 7.87 -21.29
C GLN A 151 -1.73 8.37 -20.87
N THR A 152 -0.95 8.86 -21.84
CA THR A 152 0.26 9.63 -21.57
C THR A 152 -0.16 11.10 -21.46
N GLY A 153 -0.78 11.43 -20.33
CA GLY A 153 -1.16 12.78 -19.95
C GLY A 153 -1.33 12.81 -18.43
N GLY A 154 -0.93 13.91 -17.80
CA GLY A 154 -1.16 14.07 -16.37
C GLY A 154 -2.66 14.10 -16.07
N ALA A 155 -3.06 13.89 -14.82
CA ALA A 155 -4.46 13.99 -14.37
C ALA A 155 -5.15 15.36 -14.66
N PHE A 156 -4.43 16.30 -15.27
CA PHE A 156 -4.88 17.64 -15.65
C PHE A 156 -5.14 17.79 -17.17
N ASP A 157 -4.75 16.84 -18.01
CA ASP A 157 -4.90 16.94 -19.48
C ASP A 157 -6.31 16.60 -20.01
N ILE A 158 -7.24 16.19 -19.14
CA ILE A 158 -8.62 15.82 -19.52
C ILE A 158 -9.53 17.07 -19.73
N ARG A 159 -9.07 18.29 -19.40
CA ARG A 159 -9.86 19.52 -19.65
C ARG A 159 -9.58 20.13 -21.01
N ALA A 160 -9.83 19.40 -22.09
CA ALA A 160 -9.91 19.99 -23.43
C ALA A 160 -10.76 19.15 -24.38
N ARG A 161 -12.01 18.86 -24.00
CA ARG A 161 -13.08 18.42 -24.94
C ARG A 161 -14.45 18.40 -24.25
N ALA A 162 -14.86 19.57 -23.77
CA ALA A 162 -16.26 19.83 -23.41
C ALA A 162 -16.50 21.35 -23.35
N ALA A 163 -16.40 22.01 -24.50
CA ALA A 163 -17.07 23.29 -24.76
C ALA A 163 -17.14 23.50 -26.28
N SER A 164 -18.40 23.57 -26.77
CA SER A 164 -18.91 23.88 -28.12
C SER A 164 -18.39 23.04 -29.29
#